data_AF-A0A3N5WPG2-F1
#
_entry.id   AF-A0A3N5WPG2-F1
#
_cell.length_a   1.000
_cell.length_b   1.000
_cell.length_c   1.000
_cell.angle_alpha   90.00
_cell.angle_beta   90.00
_cell.angle_gamma   90.00
#
_symmetry.space_group_name_H-M   'P 1'
#
loop_
_entity.id
_entity.type
_entity.pdbx_description
1 polymer ?
#
loop_
_entity_poly.entity_id
_entity_poly.type
_entity_poly.pdbx_seq_one_letter_code
_entity_poly.pdbx_strand_id
1 'polypeptide(L)'
;MSDLFSAPWHKRSYERFLNEQLPRLLAARLPLAGYTVQPEDEYHCQVSVEITVNDHAIAVDYPHLPQPDELGLFSLDEQPYVVIPIASQEYLEQASVQCVGEQMHAYLAARLGQASAEMAWDEPVARAFLPLDGWFHDFLHATAQRLDTTNWYSRHTHLRRLLIPSRKKVVAPGQQGRVDPFETPEGPHIARVFTIALGAEIRGETIDIVDDRPEAGLGQNAAQIPFIEHDDANRLLMGVNMMRQAIVPKVPEPALVQTGNAPEGAGADFWCGRNLLTAFVAWGEGSTEDGLILSESCARRLDYPYPAEPGDKLSNRHGTKGVVGQVLPDDQMPHLADGTPVEIVFSFAGLHARMNFGQIREALMGRIARAEGQPAIVPPFHAPTAEELHARLVANGLPESGIERLRVGKNGPEMPYPSTVGWVYWYRLNHLAKDKLRAIGEPEAAGQSAPTETDVAPHPVFPPWDTGQMLDSLDLNTLRQAGAVHITREALTTRSARWRKTPATQSESGAAAMQFTPYFLEMAERLAAAGIAMLLEKEHLVFRFSQPEAVNSVRLTRRQRHPWLRESREAKVTTVGAPPPGSSSAALRAFTALV
;
A
#
# COMPACT_ATOMS: atom_id res chain seq x y z
N MET A 1 13.63 22.15 14.49
CA MET A 1 13.64 21.31 13.26
C MET A 1 12.24 20.79 12.90
N SER A 2 11.14 21.35 13.44
CA SER A 2 9.78 20.82 13.24
C SER A 2 9.22 20.97 11.82
N ASP A 3 9.75 21.88 11.00
CA ASP A 3 9.20 22.18 9.67
C ASP A 3 9.72 21.25 8.55
N LEU A 4 10.79 20.47 8.80
CA LEU A 4 11.38 19.59 7.78
C LEU A 4 10.49 18.39 7.43
N PHE A 5 9.52 18.05 8.30
CA PHE A 5 8.65 16.90 8.12
C PHE A 5 7.24 17.27 7.62
N SER A 6 6.93 18.56 7.52
CA SER A 6 5.62 19.06 7.09
C SER A 6 5.44 18.89 5.57
N ALA A 7 4.20 18.95 5.08
CA ALA A 7 3.89 18.92 3.64
C ALA A 7 2.99 20.11 3.26
N PRO A 8 3.45 21.36 3.49
CA PRO A 8 2.59 22.55 3.47
C PRO A 8 2.08 22.90 2.06
N TRP A 9 2.66 22.31 1.01
CA TRP A 9 2.22 22.53 -0.37
C TRP A 9 0.80 22.06 -0.63
N HIS A 10 0.28 21.07 0.12
CA HIS A 10 -1.11 20.61 -0.04
C HIS A 10 -2.11 21.72 0.28
N LYS A 11 -2.04 22.26 1.50
CA LYS A 11 -2.89 23.36 1.97
C LYS A 11 -2.66 24.62 1.12
N ARG A 12 -1.40 25.03 0.92
CA ARG A 12 -1.06 26.21 0.10
C ARG A 12 -1.59 26.13 -1.32
N SER A 13 -1.50 24.97 -1.97
CA SER A 13 -2.05 24.75 -3.32
C SER A 13 -3.57 24.83 -3.32
N TYR A 14 -4.23 24.19 -2.36
CA TYR A 14 -5.70 24.24 -2.23
C TYR A 14 -6.20 25.67 -1.99
N GLU A 15 -5.59 26.41 -1.08
CA GLU A 15 -5.97 27.80 -0.78
C GLU A 15 -5.77 28.72 -1.98
N ARG A 16 -4.67 28.55 -2.72
CA ARG A 16 -4.45 29.28 -3.97
C ARG A 16 -5.53 28.94 -5.00
N PHE A 17 -5.91 27.67 -5.11
CA PHE A 17 -7.00 27.26 -5.99
C PHE A 17 -8.32 27.92 -5.58
N LEU A 18 -8.71 27.78 -4.32
CA LEU A 18 -10.01 28.24 -3.83
C LEU A 18 -10.13 29.77 -3.88
N ASN A 19 -9.12 30.50 -3.41
CA ASN A 19 -9.19 31.94 -3.25
C ASN A 19 -8.82 32.72 -4.52
N GLU A 20 -8.01 32.16 -5.43
CA GLU A 20 -7.53 32.88 -6.61
C GLU A 20 -7.94 32.25 -7.93
N GLN A 21 -7.78 30.93 -8.09
CA GLN A 21 -7.96 30.29 -9.41
C GLN A 21 -9.43 30.00 -9.71
N LEU A 22 -10.19 29.50 -8.74
CA LEU A 22 -11.61 29.21 -8.89
C LEU A 22 -12.42 30.46 -9.26
N PRO A 23 -12.34 31.60 -8.56
CA PRO A 23 -13.08 32.80 -8.97
C PRO A 23 -12.69 33.29 -10.37
N ARG A 24 -11.41 33.19 -10.77
CA ARG A 24 -10.97 33.51 -12.14
C ARG A 24 -11.56 32.56 -13.18
N LEU A 25 -11.59 31.25 -12.88
CA LEU A 25 -12.19 30.24 -13.75
C LEU A 25 -13.70 30.47 -13.91
N LEU A 26 -14.40 30.80 -12.82
CA LEU A 26 -15.82 31.13 -12.85
C LEU A 26 -16.08 32.41 -13.66
N ALA A 27 -15.33 33.49 -13.41
CA ALA A 27 -15.47 34.75 -14.14
C ALA A 27 -15.21 34.62 -15.65
N ALA A 28 -14.36 33.67 -16.06
CA ALA A 28 -14.11 33.41 -17.47
C ALA A 28 -15.30 32.73 -18.19
N ARG A 29 -16.22 32.09 -17.45
CA ARG A 29 -17.30 31.24 -18.00
C ARG A 29 -18.71 31.68 -17.60
N LEU A 30 -18.83 32.50 -16.56
CA LEU A 30 -20.05 33.01 -15.96
C LEU A 30 -19.95 34.53 -15.79
N PRO A 31 -21.07 35.27 -15.86
CA PRO A 31 -21.10 36.70 -15.52
C PRO A 31 -21.03 36.89 -13.99
N LEU A 32 -19.86 36.60 -13.44
CA LEU A 32 -19.58 36.63 -12.01
C LEU A 32 -19.62 38.06 -11.47
N ALA A 33 -20.46 38.30 -10.47
CA ALA A 33 -20.60 39.59 -9.77
C ALA A 33 -20.02 39.55 -8.35
N GLY A 34 -20.02 38.38 -7.71
CA GLY A 34 -19.50 38.20 -6.36
C GLY A 34 -18.97 36.79 -6.13
N TYR A 35 -17.94 36.68 -5.29
CA TYR A 35 -17.36 35.42 -4.85
C TYR A 35 -16.81 35.59 -3.44
N THR A 36 -17.26 34.77 -2.50
CA THR A 36 -16.74 34.79 -1.12
C THR A 36 -16.52 33.39 -0.60
N VAL A 37 -15.54 33.25 0.30
CA VAL A 37 -15.20 32.00 1.00
C VAL A 37 -15.25 32.30 2.49
N GLN A 38 -15.96 31.48 3.25
CA GLN A 38 -16.04 31.58 4.71
C GLN A 38 -15.67 30.23 5.34
N PRO A 39 -14.66 30.16 6.22
CA PRO A 39 -14.36 28.94 6.95
C PRO A 39 -15.54 28.54 7.86
N GLU A 40 -15.89 27.25 7.88
CA GLU A 40 -16.92 26.72 8.79
C GLU A 40 -16.27 25.97 9.95
N ASP A 41 -15.37 25.03 9.63
CA ASP A 41 -14.57 24.26 10.58
C ASP A 41 -13.18 23.90 10.00
N GLU A 42 -12.45 22.98 10.63
CA GLU A 42 -11.13 22.56 10.18
C GLU A 42 -11.15 21.93 8.77
N TYR A 43 -12.20 21.18 8.43
CA TYR A 43 -12.33 20.39 7.21
C TYR A 43 -13.39 20.91 6.23
N HIS A 44 -14.13 21.95 6.58
CA HIS A 44 -15.18 22.51 5.72
C HIS A 44 -15.16 24.04 5.61
N CYS A 45 -15.62 24.53 4.47
CA CYS A 45 -15.86 25.95 4.20
C CYS A 45 -17.17 26.16 3.43
N GLN A 46 -17.71 27.37 3.50
CA GLN A 46 -18.79 27.82 2.63
C GLN A 46 -18.23 28.67 1.50
N VAL A 47 -18.66 28.38 0.26
CA VAL A 47 -18.40 29.25 -0.91
C VAL A 47 -19.72 29.85 -1.37
N SER A 48 -19.77 31.17 -1.53
CA SER A 48 -20.92 31.87 -2.09
C SER A 48 -20.56 32.50 -3.44
N VAL A 49 -21.35 32.20 -4.46
CA VAL A 49 -21.16 32.68 -5.84
C VAL A 49 -22.35 33.54 -6.23
N GLU A 50 -22.11 34.77 -6.66
CA GLU A 50 -23.13 35.67 -7.18
C GLU A 50 -22.90 35.90 -8.67
N ILE A 51 -23.92 35.65 -9.48
CA ILE A 51 -23.91 35.91 -10.93
C ILE A 51 -24.96 36.97 -11.26
N THR A 52 -24.66 37.85 -12.23
CA THR A 52 -25.63 38.84 -12.72
C THR A 52 -26.05 38.51 -14.14
N VAL A 53 -27.34 38.29 -14.36
CA VAL A 53 -27.91 38.03 -15.68
C VAL A 53 -29.14 38.91 -15.89
N ASN A 54 -29.19 39.66 -16.99
CA ASN A 54 -30.29 40.58 -17.32
C ASN A 54 -30.66 41.52 -16.17
N ASP A 55 -29.66 42.13 -15.52
CA ASP A 55 -29.80 43.02 -14.34
C ASP A 55 -30.40 42.35 -13.08
N HIS A 56 -30.49 41.01 -13.05
CA HIS A 56 -30.87 40.24 -11.87
C HIS A 56 -29.64 39.54 -11.27
N ALA A 57 -29.40 39.78 -9.97
CA ALA A 57 -28.40 39.08 -9.20
C ALA A 57 -28.96 37.76 -8.66
N ILE A 58 -28.24 36.67 -8.87
CA ILE A 58 -28.57 35.33 -8.39
C ILE A 58 -27.38 34.87 -7.54
N ALA A 59 -27.64 34.65 -6.25
CA ALA A 59 -26.67 34.08 -5.32
C ALA A 59 -26.89 32.57 -5.18
N VAL A 60 -25.81 31.81 -5.18
CA VAL A 60 -25.80 30.37 -4.91
C VAL A 60 -24.76 30.09 -3.83
N ASP A 61 -25.23 29.52 -2.72
CA ASP A 61 -24.39 29.15 -1.58
C ASP A 61 -24.05 27.65 -1.59
N TYR A 62 -22.78 27.33 -1.41
CA TYR A 62 -22.27 25.97 -1.30
C TYR A 62 -21.70 25.78 0.12
N PRO A 63 -22.55 25.45 1.11
CA PRO A 63 -22.09 25.14 2.46
C PRO A 63 -21.34 23.81 2.49
N HIS A 64 -20.56 23.58 3.53
CA HIS A 64 -19.89 22.31 3.81
C HIS A 64 -18.98 21.79 2.67
N LEU A 65 -18.34 22.69 1.91
CA LEU A 65 -17.37 22.27 0.90
C LEU A 65 -16.10 21.74 1.56
N PRO A 66 -15.62 20.53 1.17
CA PRO A 66 -14.43 19.94 1.76
C PRO A 66 -13.18 20.80 1.52
N GLN A 67 -12.42 21.05 2.58
CA GLN A 67 -11.10 21.67 2.57
C GLN A 67 -10.09 20.82 3.36
N PRO A 68 -8.78 20.94 3.06
CA PRO A 68 -7.77 20.26 3.83
C PRO A 68 -7.43 21.01 5.13
N ASP A 69 -7.01 20.28 6.15
CA ASP A 69 -6.39 20.83 7.36
C ASP A 69 -4.97 21.39 7.10
N GLU A 70 -4.30 21.83 8.15
CA GLU A 70 -2.93 22.37 8.10
C GLU A 70 -1.88 21.37 7.59
N LEU A 71 -2.14 20.06 7.71
CA LEU A 71 -1.28 19.01 7.21
C LEU A 71 -1.59 18.63 5.74
N GLY A 72 -2.64 19.22 5.16
CA GLY A 72 -3.10 18.89 3.81
C GLY A 72 -4.09 17.73 3.74
N LEU A 73 -4.70 17.33 4.86
CA LEU A 73 -5.62 16.21 4.95
C LEU A 73 -7.08 16.65 4.82
N PHE A 74 -7.85 15.93 4.02
CA PHE A 74 -9.30 16.04 3.95
C PHE A 74 -9.95 15.01 4.88
N SER A 75 -11.10 15.35 5.46
CA SER A 75 -11.95 14.37 6.17
C SER A 75 -13.08 13.92 5.23
N LEU A 76 -13.11 12.63 4.90
CA LEU A 76 -14.22 12.01 4.16
C LEU A 76 -14.73 10.82 4.97
N ASP A 77 -16.03 10.78 5.27
CA ASP A 77 -16.65 9.75 6.12
C ASP A 77 -15.90 9.56 7.46
N GLU A 78 -15.48 10.67 8.09
CA GLU A 78 -14.66 10.71 9.33
C GLU A 78 -13.30 10.01 9.22
N GLN A 79 -12.79 9.82 8.00
CA GLN A 79 -11.48 9.23 7.74
C GLN A 79 -10.56 10.26 7.07
N PRO A 80 -9.26 10.26 7.39
CA PRO A 80 -8.31 11.17 6.77
C PRO A 80 -7.91 10.71 5.36
N TYR A 81 -7.92 11.64 4.41
CA TYR A 81 -7.54 11.44 3.01
C TYR A 81 -6.53 12.49 2.56
N VAL A 82 -5.66 12.13 1.61
CA VAL A 82 -4.71 13.04 0.99
C VAL A 82 -4.76 12.91 -0.53
N VAL A 83 -4.63 14.02 -1.24
CA VAL A 83 -4.48 14.03 -2.70
C VAL A 83 -2.99 14.09 -3.02
N ILE A 84 -2.49 13.05 -3.70
CA ILE A 84 -1.05 12.92 -3.97
C ILE A 84 -0.65 13.84 -5.13
N PRO A 85 0.42 14.65 -5.01
CA PRO A 85 0.95 15.45 -6.09
C PRO A 85 1.40 14.59 -7.27
N ILE A 86 1.20 15.11 -8.48
CA ILE A 86 1.51 14.43 -9.73
C ILE A 86 2.55 15.24 -10.50
N ALA A 87 3.70 14.64 -10.79
CA ALA A 87 4.67 15.20 -11.72
C ALA A 87 4.35 14.79 -13.16
N SER A 88 4.48 15.73 -14.09
CA SER A 88 4.21 15.51 -15.52
C SER A 88 5.18 14.50 -16.17
N GLN A 89 6.40 14.38 -15.65
CA GLN A 89 7.46 13.49 -16.16
C GLN A 89 8.54 13.19 -15.10
N GLU A 90 9.41 12.21 -15.38
CA GLU A 90 10.51 11.81 -14.48
C GLU A 90 11.69 12.80 -14.41
N TYR A 91 11.85 13.70 -15.39
CA TYR A 91 12.91 14.71 -15.40
C TYR A 91 12.48 15.90 -14.53
N LEU A 92 12.68 15.80 -13.21
CA LEU A 92 12.06 16.70 -12.23
C LEU A 92 12.51 18.17 -12.32
N GLU A 93 13.65 18.47 -12.95
CA GLU A 93 14.06 19.85 -13.26
C GLU A 93 13.14 20.55 -14.28
N GLN A 94 12.43 19.77 -15.08
CA GLN A 94 11.56 20.25 -16.16
C GLN A 94 10.10 19.81 -15.96
N ALA A 95 9.80 19.12 -14.86
CA ALA A 95 8.47 18.64 -14.58
C ALA A 95 7.62 19.78 -13.99
N SER A 96 6.35 19.85 -14.41
CA SER A 96 5.31 20.56 -13.67
C SER A 96 4.71 19.58 -12.67
N VAL A 97 4.54 20.03 -11.44
CA VAL A 97 4.00 19.28 -10.31
C VAL A 97 2.65 19.86 -9.93
N GLN A 98 1.62 19.03 -10.03
CA GLN A 98 0.26 19.39 -9.73
C GLN A 98 -0.10 18.87 -8.34
N CYS A 99 -0.24 19.76 -7.37
CA CYS A 99 -0.82 19.44 -6.06
C CYS A 99 -2.36 19.44 -6.16
N VAL A 100 -3.04 19.32 -5.02
CA VAL A 100 -4.50 19.21 -4.98
C VAL A 100 -5.21 20.38 -5.67
N GLY A 101 -4.74 21.63 -5.50
CA GLY A 101 -5.35 22.80 -6.10
C GLY A 101 -5.27 22.80 -7.63
N GLU A 102 -4.10 22.47 -8.20
CA GLU A 102 -3.93 22.39 -9.65
C GLU A 102 -4.76 21.25 -10.25
N GLN A 103 -4.84 20.11 -9.55
CA GLN A 103 -5.67 18.98 -9.94
C GLN A 103 -7.17 19.32 -9.90
N MET A 104 -7.63 20.01 -8.84
CA MET A 104 -9.02 20.48 -8.74
C MET A 104 -9.34 21.51 -9.83
N HIS A 105 -8.45 22.49 -10.05
CA HIS A 105 -8.60 23.45 -11.13
C HIS A 105 -8.79 22.77 -12.48
N ALA A 106 -7.91 21.81 -12.83
CA ALA A 106 -8.02 21.04 -14.07
C ALA A 106 -9.32 20.23 -14.15
N TYR A 107 -9.73 19.60 -13.04
CA TYR A 107 -10.97 18.82 -12.96
C TYR A 107 -12.22 19.67 -13.20
N LEU A 108 -12.30 20.85 -12.59
CA LEU A 108 -13.42 21.78 -12.74
C LEU A 108 -13.41 22.45 -14.11
N ALA A 109 -12.26 22.90 -14.60
CA ALA A 109 -12.14 23.55 -15.90
C ALA A 109 -12.60 22.65 -17.06
N ALA A 110 -12.39 21.33 -16.94
CA ALA A 110 -12.85 20.36 -17.92
C ALA A 110 -14.39 20.14 -17.91
N ARG A 111 -15.08 20.48 -16.81
CA ARG A 111 -16.53 20.28 -16.65
C ARG A 111 -17.32 21.56 -16.81
N LEU A 112 -16.75 22.69 -16.42
CA LEU A 112 -17.41 23.98 -16.49
C LEU A 112 -17.66 24.34 -17.95
N GLY A 113 -18.94 24.41 -18.32
CA GLY A 113 -19.38 24.87 -19.63
C GLY A 113 -19.21 26.38 -19.82
N GLN A 114 -19.80 26.93 -20.88
CA GLN A 114 -19.96 28.37 -21.05
C GLN A 114 -21.44 28.71 -20.79
N ALA A 115 -21.71 29.71 -19.96
CA ALA A 115 -23.08 30.20 -19.80
C ALA A 115 -23.62 30.76 -21.12
N SER A 116 -24.87 30.42 -21.46
CA SER A 116 -25.60 31.08 -22.55
C SER A 116 -26.25 32.36 -22.04
N ALA A 117 -26.10 33.44 -22.80
CA ALA A 117 -26.78 34.71 -22.55
C ALA A 117 -28.30 34.63 -22.80
N GLU A 118 -28.77 33.61 -23.53
CA GLU A 118 -30.18 33.43 -23.88
C GLU A 118 -30.97 32.58 -22.87
N MET A 119 -30.28 31.95 -21.91
CA MET A 119 -30.92 31.11 -20.90
C MET A 119 -31.56 31.98 -19.82
N ALA A 120 -32.78 31.65 -19.37
CA ALA A 120 -33.35 32.25 -18.18
C ALA A 120 -32.65 31.64 -16.96
N TRP A 121 -31.91 32.46 -16.21
CA TRP A 121 -31.21 32.02 -15.01
C TRP A 121 -32.10 32.26 -13.79
N ASP A 122 -32.23 31.23 -12.96
CA ASP A 122 -32.71 31.28 -11.59
C ASP A 122 -31.74 30.47 -10.70
N GLU A 123 -31.95 30.47 -9.38
CA GLU A 123 -31.08 29.75 -8.45
C GLU A 123 -31.02 28.22 -8.75
N PRO A 124 -32.13 27.51 -8.99
CA PRO A 124 -32.09 26.09 -9.39
C PRO A 124 -31.26 25.82 -10.64
N VAL A 125 -31.42 26.64 -11.68
CA VAL A 125 -30.64 26.53 -12.93
C VAL A 125 -29.15 26.83 -12.67
N ALA A 126 -28.86 27.87 -11.90
CA ALA A 126 -27.49 28.24 -11.55
C ALA A 126 -26.78 27.11 -10.77
N ARG A 127 -27.46 26.52 -9.78
CA ARG A 127 -26.96 25.37 -9.03
C ARG A 127 -26.80 24.12 -9.90
N ALA A 128 -27.73 23.86 -10.82
CA ALA A 128 -27.62 22.73 -11.74
C ALA A 128 -26.46 22.89 -12.74
N PHE A 129 -26.17 24.13 -13.16
CA PHE A 129 -25.06 24.44 -14.07
C PHE A 129 -23.70 24.37 -13.35
N LEU A 130 -23.64 24.82 -12.10
CA LEU A 130 -22.45 24.82 -11.26
C LEU A 130 -22.69 23.98 -9.99
N PRO A 131 -22.74 22.64 -10.07
CA PRO A 131 -22.90 21.78 -8.89
C PRO A 131 -21.54 21.60 -8.17
N LEU A 132 -21.04 22.68 -7.58
CA LEU A 132 -19.68 22.79 -7.03
C LEU A 132 -19.42 21.76 -5.91
N ASP A 133 -20.39 21.59 -5.01
CA ASP A 133 -20.45 20.59 -3.95
C ASP A 133 -20.28 19.17 -4.51
N GLY A 134 -21.11 18.81 -5.49
CA GLY A 134 -21.02 17.50 -6.15
C GLY A 134 -19.67 17.28 -6.83
N TRP A 135 -19.12 18.30 -7.49
CA TRP A 135 -17.82 18.19 -8.17
C TRP A 135 -16.64 18.06 -7.21
N PHE A 136 -16.65 18.73 -6.06
CA PHE A 136 -15.62 18.59 -5.03
C PHE A 136 -15.61 17.17 -4.46
N HIS A 137 -16.78 16.65 -4.08
CA HIS A 137 -16.90 15.28 -3.59
C HIS A 137 -16.51 14.26 -4.66
N ASP A 138 -17.01 14.39 -5.89
CA ASP A 138 -16.66 13.49 -6.99
C ASP A 138 -15.15 13.50 -7.28
N PHE A 139 -14.49 14.65 -7.21
CA PHE A 139 -13.04 14.77 -7.37
C PHE A 139 -12.30 14.03 -6.24
N LEU A 140 -12.65 14.30 -4.99
CA LEU A 140 -11.99 13.71 -3.83
C LEU A 140 -12.19 12.19 -3.78
N HIS A 141 -13.40 11.68 -4.04
CA HIS A 141 -13.66 10.24 -4.12
C HIS A 141 -12.90 9.54 -5.26
N ALA A 142 -12.61 10.26 -6.36
CA ALA A 142 -11.88 9.69 -7.50
C ALA A 142 -10.35 9.75 -7.34
N THR A 143 -9.84 10.73 -6.59
CA THR A 143 -8.42 11.11 -6.64
C THR A 143 -7.71 10.97 -5.29
N ALA A 144 -8.40 11.22 -4.18
CA ALA A 144 -7.81 11.17 -2.86
C ALA A 144 -7.56 9.73 -2.40
N GLN A 145 -6.48 9.52 -1.65
CA GLN A 145 -6.11 8.24 -1.07
C GLN A 145 -6.33 8.30 0.44
N ARG A 146 -6.92 7.24 1.02
CA ARG A 146 -7.05 7.12 2.48
C ARG A 146 -5.65 7.14 3.08
N LEU A 147 -5.43 7.97 4.09
CA LEU A 147 -4.14 8.11 4.74
C LEU A 147 -3.69 6.78 5.33
N ASP A 148 -2.42 6.46 5.16
CA ASP A 148 -1.81 5.28 5.75
C ASP A 148 -1.47 5.63 7.19
N THR A 149 -2.06 4.94 8.15
CA THR A 149 -1.92 5.22 9.59
C THR A 149 -1.26 4.06 10.34
N THR A 150 -0.58 3.17 9.62
CA THR A 150 0.11 2.01 10.20
C THR A 150 1.09 2.42 11.31
N ASN A 151 1.89 3.46 11.06
CA ASN A 151 2.80 4.06 12.03
C ASN A 151 3.22 5.47 11.58
N TRP A 152 4.11 6.13 12.33
CA TRP A 152 4.58 7.47 12.00
C TRP A 152 5.22 7.53 10.60
N TYR A 153 6.09 6.57 10.26
CA TYR A 153 6.78 6.51 8.98
C TYR A 153 5.81 6.39 7.80
N SER A 154 4.81 5.51 7.92
CA SER A 154 3.84 5.27 6.87
C SER A 154 3.00 6.51 6.58
N ARG A 155 2.56 7.21 7.62
CA ARG A 155 1.79 8.46 7.54
C ARG A 155 2.56 9.56 6.83
N HIS A 156 3.75 9.87 7.32
CA HIS A 156 4.49 11.04 6.84
C HIS A 156 5.13 10.80 5.46
N THR A 157 5.51 9.55 5.16
CA THR A 157 5.87 9.15 3.79
C THR A 157 4.69 9.33 2.83
N HIS A 158 3.46 9.01 3.26
CA HIS A 158 2.27 9.15 2.42
C HIS A 158 1.98 10.64 2.12
N LEU A 159 2.11 11.51 3.13
CA LEU A 159 1.95 12.97 2.96
C LEU A 159 2.97 13.57 1.99
N ARG A 160 4.20 13.05 1.95
CA ARG A 160 5.28 13.53 1.09
C ARG A 160 5.45 12.76 -0.22
N ARG A 161 4.47 11.92 -0.58
CA ARG A 161 4.53 11.11 -1.79
C ARG A 161 4.43 11.97 -3.05
N LEU A 162 5.10 11.56 -4.12
CA LEU A 162 4.99 12.12 -5.47
C LEU A 162 4.69 11.00 -6.46
N LEU A 163 3.69 11.21 -7.34
CA LEU A 163 3.35 10.26 -8.40
C LEU A 163 3.90 10.72 -9.76
N ILE A 164 4.49 9.79 -10.50
CA ILE A 164 4.93 9.94 -11.89
C ILE A 164 4.21 8.87 -12.74
N PRO A 165 2.98 9.16 -13.23
CA PRO A 165 2.12 8.15 -13.83
C PRO A 165 2.76 7.45 -15.03
N SER A 166 3.49 8.22 -15.83
CA SER A 166 4.03 7.85 -17.15
C SER A 166 5.55 7.69 -17.17
N ARG A 167 6.19 7.27 -16.06
CA ARG A 167 7.67 7.12 -16.03
C ARG A 167 8.17 6.14 -17.09
N LYS A 168 9.30 6.47 -17.71
CA LYS A 168 10.06 5.58 -18.62
C LYS A 168 11.38 5.11 -18.02
N LYS A 169 11.95 5.84 -17.06
CA LYS A 169 13.20 5.49 -16.36
C LYS A 169 12.99 5.36 -14.86
N VAL A 170 13.79 4.47 -14.24
CA VAL A 170 13.82 4.33 -12.77
C VAL A 170 14.59 5.50 -12.15
N VAL A 171 15.77 5.79 -12.71
CA VAL A 171 16.59 6.94 -12.33
C VAL A 171 16.65 7.91 -13.51
N ALA A 172 16.33 9.16 -13.24
CA ALA A 172 16.31 10.25 -14.23
C ALA A 172 17.05 11.49 -13.70
N PRO A 173 17.67 12.29 -14.58
CA PRO A 173 18.25 13.57 -14.21
C PRO A 173 17.27 14.48 -13.44
N GLY A 174 17.80 15.24 -12.50
CA GLY A 174 17.03 16.17 -11.67
C GLY A 174 16.35 15.56 -10.46
N GLN A 175 16.39 14.24 -10.25
CA GLN A 175 15.80 13.58 -9.08
C GLN A 175 16.58 13.83 -7.78
N GLN A 176 17.91 13.87 -7.86
CA GLN A 176 18.78 14.04 -6.69
C GLN A 176 18.44 15.33 -5.94
N GLY A 177 18.29 15.22 -4.62
CA GLY A 177 17.90 16.32 -3.73
C GLY A 177 16.42 16.70 -3.77
N ARG A 178 15.65 16.28 -4.79
CA ARG A 178 14.21 16.54 -4.90
C ARG A 178 13.36 15.39 -4.38
N VAL A 179 13.77 14.16 -4.66
CA VAL A 179 13.13 12.94 -4.19
C VAL A 179 14.16 11.99 -3.61
N ASP A 180 13.72 11.19 -2.64
CA ASP A 180 14.52 10.12 -2.06
C ASP A 180 14.85 9.05 -3.13
N PRO A 181 16.11 8.66 -3.31
CA PRO A 181 16.51 7.61 -4.25
C PRO A 181 16.12 6.18 -3.83
N PHE A 182 15.84 5.95 -2.54
CA PHE A 182 15.54 4.65 -1.93
C PHE A 182 14.06 4.48 -1.62
N GLU A 183 13.33 5.54 -1.26
CA GLU A 183 11.90 5.46 -0.93
C GLU A 183 11.00 5.39 -2.19
N THR A 184 10.96 4.20 -2.77
CA THR A 184 10.02 3.81 -3.82
C THR A 184 9.54 2.38 -3.56
N PRO A 185 8.26 2.05 -3.83
CA PRO A 185 7.77 0.69 -3.66
C PRO A 185 8.46 -0.27 -4.64
N GLU A 186 8.63 -1.52 -4.20
CA GLU A 186 9.02 -2.62 -5.10
C GLU A 186 7.89 -2.97 -6.09
N GLY A 187 8.23 -3.69 -7.17
CA GLY A 187 7.26 -4.25 -8.10
C GLY A 187 6.80 -3.27 -9.19
N PRO A 188 5.54 -3.36 -9.66
CA PRO A 188 5.09 -2.64 -10.86
C PRO A 188 5.09 -1.11 -10.72
N HIS A 189 5.15 -0.61 -9.48
CA HIS A 189 5.13 0.81 -9.16
C HIS A 189 6.51 1.41 -8.84
N ILE A 190 7.59 0.64 -8.98
CA ILE A 190 8.94 1.16 -8.78
C ILE A 190 9.20 2.38 -9.67
N ALA A 191 9.69 3.46 -9.05
CA ALA A 191 9.91 4.77 -9.67
C ALA A 191 8.68 5.40 -10.34
N ARG A 192 7.46 4.92 -10.04
CA ARG A 192 6.22 5.69 -10.26
C ARG A 192 5.89 6.51 -9.03
N VAL A 193 6.29 6.03 -7.87
CA VAL A 193 5.93 6.59 -6.58
C VAL A 193 7.24 6.87 -5.87
N PHE A 194 7.48 8.14 -5.57
CA PHE A 194 8.63 8.61 -4.82
C PHE A 194 8.17 9.29 -3.53
N THR A 195 9.11 9.49 -2.61
CA THR A 195 8.96 10.45 -1.51
C THR A 195 9.77 11.70 -1.81
N ILE A 196 9.17 12.88 -1.60
CA ILE A 196 9.89 14.16 -1.69
C ILE A 196 10.89 14.25 -0.54
N ALA A 197 12.15 14.52 -0.89
CA ALA A 197 13.29 14.56 0.05
C ALA A 197 13.07 15.59 1.16
N LEU A 198 13.66 15.39 2.34
CA LEU A 198 13.52 16.28 3.50
C LEU A 198 13.88 17.74 3.19
N GLY A 199 14.96 17.94 2.43
CA GLY A 199 15.47 19.22 1.97
C GLY A 199 14.77 19.77 0.73
N ALA A 200 13.57 19.28 0.38
CA ALA A 200 12.82 19.72 -0.78
C ALA A 200 11.37 20.14 -0.45
N GLU A 201 10.86 21.09 -1.23
CA GLU A 201 9.49 21.59 -1.13
C GLU A 201 8.88 21.76 -2.52
N ILE A 202 7.57 21.54 -2.64
CA ILE A 202 6.83 22.00 -3.82
C ILE A 202 6.51 23.49 -3.66
N ARG A 203 6.98 24.30 -4.61
CA ARG A 203 6.71 25.74 -4.69
C ARG A 203 6.16 26.07 -6.07
N GLY A 204 4.92 26.55 -6.10
CA GLY A 204 4.19 26.67 -7.35
C GLY A 204 3.99 25.29 -8.00
N GLU A 205 4.56 25.08 -9.17
CA GLU A 205 4.49 23.80 -9.90
C GLU A 205 5.86 23.12 -10.04
N THR A 206 6.86 23.50 -9.24
CA THR A 206 8.20 22.87 -9.25
C THR A 206 8.56 22.32 -7.89
N ILE A 207 9.53 21.40 -7.85
CA ILE A 207 10.17 20.94 -6.61
C ILE A 207 11.50 21.68 -6.46
N ASP A 208 11.57 22.51 -5.44
CA ASP A 208 12.73 23.32 -5.11
C ASP A 208 13.53 22.64 -4.00
N ILE A 209 14.85 22.63 -4.15
CA ILE A 209 15.78 22.18 -3.11
C ILE A 209 16.02 23.35 -2.17
N VAL A 210 15.64 23.19 -0.91
CA VAL A 210 15.76 24.20 0.16
C VAL A 210 16.90 23.90 1.13
N ASP A 211 17.38 22.66 1.16
CA ASP A 211 18.57 22.20 1.88
C ASP A 211 19.32 21.19 1.00
N ASP A 212 20.55 21.52 0.63
CA ASP A 212 21.37 20.77 -0.33
C ASP A 212 22.36 19.79 0.33
N ARG A 213 22.33 19.67 1.66
CA ARG A 213 23.16 18.69 2.38
C ARG A 213 22.81 17.26 1.93
N PRO A 214 23.80 16.35 1.82
CA PRO A 214 23.56 14.98 1.36
C PRO A 214 22.45 14.23 2.10
N GLU A 215 22.39 14.38 3.42
CA GLU A 215 21.38 13.78 4.29
C GLU A 215 19.98 14.41 4.13
N ALA A 216 19.91 15.68 3.69
CA ALA A 216 18.64 16.35 3.38
C ALA A 216 18.05 15.87 2.04
N GLY A 217 18.88 15.30 1.15
CA GLY A 217 18.43 14.65 -0.08
C GLY A 217 17.73 13.29 0.13
N LEU A 218 17.67 12.80 1.37
CA LEU A 218 16.95 11.58 1.75
C LEU A 218 15.50 11.88 2.11
N GLY A 219 14.66 10.85 2.04
CA GLY A 219 13.31 10.85 2.58
C GLY A 219 13.33 10.58 4.08
N GLN A 220 12.14 10.60 4.67
CA GLN A 220 11.99 10.63 6.12
C GLN A 220 12.46 9.33 6.79
N ASN A 221 12.27 8.19 6.13
CA ASN A 221 12.64 6.89 6.64
C ASN A 221 14.12 6.61 6.37
N ALA A 222 14.60 6.91 5.16
CA ALA A 222 16.01 6.77 4.81
C ALA A 222 16.91 7.58 5.75
N ALA A 223 16.48 8.79 6.13
CA ALA A 223 17.20 9.65 7.08
C ALA A 223 17.27 9.09 8.51
N GLN A 224 16.55 8.01 8.84
CA GLN A 224 16.63 7.32 10.14
C GLN A 224 17.53 6.08 10.12
N ILE A 225 18.15 5.75 8.99
CA ILE A 225 19.07 4.61 8.86
C ILE A 225 20.50 5.08 9.20
N PRO A 226 21.09 4.65 10.33
CA PRO A 226 22.49 4.93 10.63
C PRO A 226 23.38 4.10 9.69
N PHE A 227 24.62 4.54 9.43
CA PHE A 227 25.56 3.81 8.57
C PHE A 227 25.03 3.49 7.16
N ILE A 228 24.15 4.34 6.62
CA ILE A 228 23.49 4.15 5.32
C ILE A 228 24.51 3.93 4.18
N GLU A 229 25.67 4.58 4.25
CA GLU A 229 26.77 4.50 3.30
C GLU A 229 27.49 3.14 3.29
N HIS A 230 27.11 2.22 4.18
CA HIS A 230 27.65 0.87 4.28
C HIS A 230 26.65 -0.22 3.86
N ASP A 231 25.50 0.16 3.31
CA ASP A 231 24.48 -0.75 2.82
C ASP A 231 24.29 -0.66 1.30
N ASP A 232 24.00 -1.79 0.66
CA ASP A 232 23.59 -1.83 -0.75
C ASP A 232 22.27 -1.07 -0.97
N ALA A 233 22.16 -0.35 -2.08
CA ALA A 233 21.00 0.48 -2.40
C ALA A 233 19.67 -0.31 -2.43
N ASN A 234 19.68 -1.57 -2.90
CA ASN A 234 18.46 -2.38 -2.90
C ASN A 234 18.03 -2.77 -1.48
N ARG A 235 19.00 -2.90 -0.56
CA ARG A 235 18.72 -3.19 0.85
C ARG A 235 18.14 -1.96 1.54
N LEU A 236 18.69 -0.79 1.26
CA LEU A 236 18.14 0.46 1.76
C LEU A 236 16.69 0.66 1.30
N LEU A 237 16.42 0.49 0.00
CA LEU A 237 15.06 0.55 -0.56
C LEU A 237 14.10 -0.41 0.16
N MET A 238 14.54 -1.65 0.40
CA MET A 238 13.73 -2.61 1.16
C MET A 238 13.56 -2.17 2.63
N GLY A 239 14.61 -1.67 3.28
CA GLY A 239 14.62 -1.22 4.67
C GLY A 239 13.60 -0.11 4.91
N VAL A 240 13.66 0.95 4.11
CA VAL A 240 12.73 2.10 4.22
C VAL A 240 11.28 1.69 3.98
N ASN A 241 11.04 0.73 3.06
CA ASN A 241 9.70 0.20 2.82
C ASN A 241 9.18 -0.67 3.97
N MET A 242 10.07 -1.40 4.65
CA MET A 242 9.70 -2.25 5.79
C MET A 242 9.46 -1.44 7.08
N MET A 243 10.14 -0.31 7.27
CA MET A 243 9.87 0.60 8.39
C MET A 243 8.40 1.06 8.43
N ARG A 244 7.79 1.30 7.27
CA ARG A 244 6.37 1.68 7.13
C ARG A 244 5.38 0.57 7.48
N GLN A 245 5.84 -0.68 7.57
CA GLN A 245 5.03 -1.85 7.88
C GLN A 245 5.20 -2.32 9.33
N ALA A 246 6.07 -1.65 10.10
CA ALA A 246 6.34 -1.99 11.48
C ALA A 246 5.11 -1.75 12.36
N ILE A 247 4.80 -2.72 13.21
CA ILE A 247 3.69 -2.62 14.17
C ILE A 247 4.13 -1.72 15.33
N VAL A 248 3.25 -0.81 15.75
CA VAL A 248 3.51 0.10 16.87
C VAL A 248 3.44 -0.69 18.20
N PRO A 249 4.52 -0.70 19.00
CA PRO A 249 4.52 -1.30 20.33
C PRO A 249 3.72 -0.45 21.32
N LYS A 250 3.15 -1.09 22.36
CA LYS A 250 2.43 -0.37 23.43
C LYS A 250 3.32 0.60 24.21
N VAL A 251 4.56 0.16 24.45
CA VAL A 251 5.59 0.96 25.12
C VAL A 251 6.73 1.15 24.11
N PRO A 252 6.95 2.36 23.59
CA PRO A 252 8.03 2.64 22.65
C PRO A 252 9.41 2.47 23.30
N GLU A 253 10.38 1.95 22.55
CA GLU A 253 11.78 1.86 22.98
C GLU A 253 12.64 2.57 21.92
N PRO A 254 13.28 3.71 22.25
CA PRO A 254 14.17 4.39 21.32
C PRO A 254 15.37 3.51 20.92
N ALA A 255 15.83 3.64 19.68
CA ALA A 255 17.04 2.94 19.24
C ALA A 255 18.27 3.42 20.02
N LEU A 256 19.18 2.51 20.35
CA LEU A 256 20.48 2.83 20.96
C LEU A 256 21.39 3.58 19.99
N VAL A 257 21.25 3.32 18.69
CA VAL A 257 21.97 4.01 17.62
C VAL A 257 20.96 4.85 16.84
N GLN A 258 21.09 6.16 16.89
CA GLN A 258 20.15 7.11 16.29
C GLN A 258 20.86 7.97 15.26
N THR A 259 20.12 8.62 14.37
CA THR A 259 20.69 9.52 13.36
C THR A 259 20.71 10.98 13.79
N GLY A 260 20.02 11.31 14.88
CA GLY A 260 19.74 12.70 15.27
C GLY A 260 18.57 13.32 14.49
N ASN A 261 17.98 12.60 13.52
CA ASN A 261 16.87 13.07 12.69
C ASN A 261 15.49 12.65 13.23
N ALA A 262 15.41 12.15 14.46
CA ALA A 262 14.13 11.83 15.06
C ALA A 262 13.30 13.12 15.21
N PRO A 263 12.00 13.12 14.86
CA PRO A 263 11.18 14.33 14.91
C PRO A 263 11.04 14.80 16.36
N GLU A 264 11.05 16.12 16.57
CA GLU A 264 10.77 16.72 17.87
C GLU A 264 9.35 16.31 18.33
N GLY A 265 9.23 15.77 19.54
CA GLY A 265 7.94 15.27 20.03
C GLY A 265 7.48 13.98 19.35
N ALA A 266 8.38 13.20 18.73
CA ALA A 266 8.09 11.89 18.16
C ALA A 266 7.15 11.08 19.06
N GLY A 267 5.95 10.81 18.54
CA GLY A 267 4.92 10.07 19.25
C GLY A 267 5.30 8.62 19.52
N ALA A 268 4.43 7.92 20.25
CA ALA A 268 4.62 6.50 20.54
C ALA A 268 4.71 5.61 19.29
N ASP A 269 4.21 6.11 18.15
CA ASP A 269 4.16 5.44 16.85
C ASP A 269 5.41 5.63 15.98
N PHE A 270 6.44 6.35 16.47
CA PHE A 270 7.73 6.50 15.77
C PHE A 270 8.68 5.34 16.06
N TRP A 271 8.89 5.03 17.35
CA TRP A 271 9.79 3.97 17.80
C TRP A 271 9.10 2.61 17.78
N CYS A 272 9.02 2.02 16.58
CA CYS A 272 8.27 0.78 16.33
C CYS A 272 9.01 -0.53 16.69
N GLY A 273 10.21 -0.44 17.27
CA GLY A 273 11.10 -1.58 17.46
C GLY A 273 11.61 -1.79 18.88
N ARG A 274 12.60 -2.68 18.98
CA ARG A 274 13.32 -3.07 20.19
C ARG A 274 14.81 -3.15 19.89
N ASN A 275 15.65 -2.74 20.83
CA ASN A 275 17.08 -3.04 20.76
C ASN A 275 17.28 -4.49 21.19
N LEU A 276 17.65 -5.34 20.25
CA LEU A 276 17.83 -6.78 20.48
C LEU A 276 19.28 -7.18 20.35
N LEU A 277 19.81 -7.91 21.34
CA LEU A 277 21.16 -8.47 21.30
C LEU A 277 21.24 -9.54 20.20
N THR A 278 21.83 -9.15 19.08
CA THR A 278 21.89 -9.93 17.84
C THR A 278 23.22 -10.63 17.70
N ALA A 279 23.21 -11.94 17.51
CA ALA A 279 24.38 -12.73 17.16
C ALA A 279 24.38 -13.10 15.67
N PHE A 280 25.47 -12.78 14.98
CA PHE A 280 25.64 -13.05 13.55
C PHE A 280 26.29 -14.41 13.32
N VAL A 281 25.58 -15.49 13.63
CA VAL A 281 26.10 -16.88 13.56
C VAL A 281 25.14 -17.79 12.80
N ALA A 282 25.68 -18.74 12.05
CA ALA A 282 24.89 -19.83 11.48
C ALA A 282 24.77 -20.95 12.53
N TRP A 283 23.63 -21.03 13.20
CA TRP A 283 23.42 -21.96 14.31
C TRP A 283 21.95 -22.34 14.46
N GLY A 284 21.68 -23.65 14.57
CA GLY A 284 20.33 -24.20 14.71
C GLY A 284 19.53 -24.22 13.39
N GLU A 285 18.61 -25.18 13.27
CA GLU A 285 17.80 -25.39 12.05
C GLU A 285 16.92 -24.17 11.72
N GLY A 286 16.45 -23.47 12.75
CA GLY A 286 15.64 -22.25 12.61
C GLY A 286 16.39 -21.05 12.01
N SER A 287 17.71 -21.11 11.84
CA SER A 287 18.52 -20.04 11.22
C SER A 287 18.85 -20.28 9.74
N THR A 288 18.29 -21.33 9.14
CA THR A 288 18.52 -21.68 7.73
C THR A 288 18.00 -20.57 6.80
N GLU A 289 18.77 -20.23 5.76
CA GLU A 289 18.50 -19.10 4.86
C GLU A 289 18.35 -17.77 5.61
N ASP A 290 17.16 -17.16 5.59
CA ASP A 290 16.79 -15.93 6.31
C ASP A 290 15.95 -16.23 7.57
N GLY A 291 16.01 -17.46 8.07
CA GLY A 291 15.36 -17.86 9.32
C GLY A 291 15.96 -17.15 10.53
N LEU A 292 15.11 -16.80 11.50
CA LEU A 292 15.51 -16.18 12.76
C LEU A 292 15.21 -17.13 13.91
N ILE A 293 16.17 -17.25 14.84
CA ILE A 293 15.93 -17.89 16.13
C ILE A 293 15.85 -16.80 17.19
N LEU A 294 14.75 -16.81 17.95
CA LEU A 294 14.53 -15.87 19.05
C LEU A 294 14.64 -16.60 20.39
N SER A 295 15.11 -15.88 21.39
CA SER A 295 14.91 -16.29 22.79
C SER A 295 13.46 -16.09 23.22
N GLU A 296 12.99 -16.84 24.23
CA GLU A 296 11.63 -16.71 24.76
C GLU A 296 11.39 -15.32 25.38
N SER A 297 12.39 -14.77 26.07
CA SER A 297 12.34 -13.40 26.59
C SER A 297 12.21 -12.36 25.46
N CYS A 298 12.98 -12.50 24.38
CA CYS A 298 12.87 -11.66 23.18
C CYS A 298 11.49 -11.74 22.52
N ALA A 299 10.94 -12.94 22.33
CA ALA A 299 9.60 -13.13 21.79
C ALA A 299 8.53 -12.39 22.61
N ARG A 300 8.65 -12.39 23.94
CA ARG A 300 7.78 -11.62 24.85
C ARG A 300 8.01 -10.11 24.79
N ARG A 301 9.21 -9.62 24.46
CA ARG A 301 9.45 -8.18 24.23
C ARG A 301 8.81 -7.67 22.93
N LEU A 302 8.52 -8.57 22.00
CA LEU A 302 7.88 -8.31 20.70
C LEU A 302 6.35 -8.58 20.73
N ASP A 303 5.70 -8.29 21.87
CA ASP A 303 4.31 -8.65 22.23
C ASP A 303 3.22 -7.71 21.68
N TYR A 304 3.29 -7.37 20.40
CA TYR A 304 2.36 -6.43 19.78
C TYR A 304 1.85 -7.01 18.45
N PRO A 305 0.69 -7.72 18.45
CA PRO A 305 -0.33 -7.78 19.51
C PRO A 305 -0.20 -8.92 20.55
N TYR A 306 0.62 -9.93 20.28
CA TYR A 306 0.91 -11.09 21.13
C TYR A 306 2.42 -11.40 21.02
N PRO A 307 3.04 -12.21 21.87
CA PRO A 307 4.45 -12.58 21.73
C PRO A 307 4.81 -13.03 20.30
N ALA A 308 6.04 -12.77 19.84
CA ALA A 308 6.43 -13.24 18.52
C ALA A 308 6.44 -14.78 18.45
N GLU A 309 5.88 -15.34 17.39
CA GLU A 309 5.73 -16.79 17.22
C GLU A 309 6.40 -17.25 15.91
N PRO A 310 6.73 -18.56 15.77
CA PRO A 310 7.20 -19.10 14.51
C PRO A 310 6.27 -18.75 13.33
N GLY A 311 6.87 -18.30 12.22
CA GLY A 311 6.16 -17.82 11.03
C GLY A 311 5.96 -16.30 10.98
N ASP A 312 6.11 -15.57 12.10
CA ASP A 312 6.05 -14.11 12.07
C ASP A 312 7.26 -13.50 11.37
N LYS A 313 7.04 -12.34 10.74
CA LYS A 313 8.09 -11.66 9.97
C LYS A 313 8.65 -10.47 10.74
N LEU A 314 9.98 -10.44 10.86
CA LEU A 314 10.74 -9.35 11.47
C LEU A 314 11.63 -8.68 10.44
N SER A 315 12.03 -7.45 10.73
CA SER A 315 12.99 -6.70 9.94
C SER A 315 13.74 -5.67 10.80
N ASN A 316 14.79 -5.08 10.24
CA ASN A 316 15.51 -3.95 10.80
C ASN A 316 15.72 -2.87 9.73
N ARG A 317 16.31 -1.75 10.15
CA ARG A 317 16.53 -0.56 9.32
C ARG A 317 17.43 -0.79 8.11
N HIS A 318 18.27 -1.83 8.14
CA HIS A 318 19.27 -2.15 7.12
C HIS A 318 18.75 -3.09 6.01
N GLY A 319 17.42 -3.25 5.88
CA GLY A 319 16.85 -4.07 4.81
C GLY A 319 16.94 -5.58 5.03
N THR A 320 17.39 -6.02 6.21
CA THR A 320 17.29 -7.43 6.61
C THR A 320 15.84 -7.76 6.95
N LYS A 321 15.36 -8.88 6.42
CA LYS A 321 14.06 -9.45 6.74
C LYS A 321 14.23 -10.92 7.01
N GLY A 322 13.52 -11.42 8.01
CA GLY A 322 13.54 -12.83 8.36
C GLY A 322 12.21 -13.28 8.92
N VAL A 323 11.97 -14.59 8.82
CA VAL A 323 10.81 -15.23 9.45
C VAL A 323 11.30 -15.92 10.71
N VAL A 324 10.57 -15.81 11.81
CA VAL A 324 10.86 -16.57 13.03
C VAL A 324 10.76 -18.06 12.69
N GLY A 325 11.91 -18.74 12.65
CA GLY A 325 11.97 -20.19 12.43
C GLY A 325 11.75 -20.96 13.73
N GLN A 326 12.29 -20.43 14.83
CA GLN A 326 12.20 -21.08 16.14
C GLN A 326 12.24 -20.05 17.28
N VAL A 327 11.53 -20.36 18.36
CA VAL A 327 11.67 -19.68 19.66
C VAL A 327 12.25 -20.70 20.64
N LEU A 328 13.35 -20.36 21.29
CA LEU A 328 14.05 -21.23 22.25
C LEU A 328 14.00 -20.65 23.66
N PRO A 329 14.00 -21.50 24.70
CA PRO A 329 14.26 -21.08 26.06
C PRO A 329 15.58 -20.29 26.17
N ASP A 330 15.62 -19.24 27.00
CA ASP A 330 16.78 -18.35 27.11
C ASP A 330 18.07 -19.13 27.47
N ASP A 331 17.97 -20.19 28.27
CA ASP A 331 19.10 -21.01 28.71
C ASP A 331 19.72 -21.88 27.60
N GLN A 332 18.98 -22.08 26.49
CA GLN A 332 19.43 -22.81 25.30
C GLN A 332 20.06 -21.90 24.24
N MET A 333 19.86 -20.59 24.33
CA MET A 333 20.44 -19.62 23.40
C MET A 333 21.97 -19.58 23.51
N PRO A 334 22.69 -19.10 22.49
CA PRO A 334 24.10 -18.74 22.66
C PRO A 334 24.25 -17.66 23.75
N HIS A 335 25.30 -17.75 24.57
CA HIS A 335 25.57 -16.81 25.65
C HIS A 335 26.90 -16.08 25.43
N LEU A 336 26.94 -14.81 25.84
CA LEU A 336 28.16 -14.05 26.04
C LEU A 336 28.99 -14.64 27.19
N ALA A 337 30.25 -14.21 27.31
CA ALA A 337 31.16 -14.69 28.35
C ALA A 337 30.66 -14.42 29.78
N ASP A 338 29.88 -13.35 29.96
CA ASP A 338 29.27 -12.96 31.24
C ASP A 338 27.98 -13.74 31.59
N GLY A 339 27.55 -14.66 30.72
CA GLY A 339 26.33 -15.44 30.90
C GLY A 339 25.06 -14.74 30.43
N THR A 340 25.15 -13.64 29.69
CA THR A 340 23.99 -13.02 29.03
C THR A 340 23.58 -13.82 27.79
N PRO A 341 22.33 -14.31 27.68
CA PRO A 341 21.84 -14.97 26.47
C PRO A 341 21.63 -13.96 25.35
N VAL A 342 21.96 -14.36 24.11
CA VAL A 342 21.62 -13.57 22.92
C VAL A 342 20.12 -13.65 22.65
N GLU A 343 19.56 -12.57 22.13
CA GLU A 343 18.11 -12.45 21.95
C GLU A 343 17.65 -12.91 20.58
N ILE A 344 18.49 -12.72 19.57
CA ILE A 344 18.22 -13.10 18.18
C ILE A 344 19.49 -13.66 17.54
N VAL A 345 19.35 -14.79 16.85
CA VAL A 345 20.39 -15.37 15.99
C VAL A 345 20.02 -15.11 14.54
N PHE A 346 20.95 -14.52 13.80
CA PHE A 346 20.83 -14.25 12.38
C PHE A 346 22.05 -14.81 11.64
N SER A 347 21.82 -15.54 10.54
CA SER A 347 22.92 -16.14 9.78
C SER A 347 23.76 -15.09 9.05
N PHE A 348 25.07 -15.09 9.29
CA PHE A 348 26.00 -14.20 8.60
C PHE A 348 26.03 -14.43 7.08
N ALA A 349 25.73 -15.65 6.61
CA ALA A 349 25.64 -15.95 5.18
C ALA A 349 24.61 -15.05 4.48
N GLY A 350 23.51 -14.74 5.19
CA GLY A 350 22.50 -13.82 4.70
C GLY A 350 23.04 -12.39 4.55
N LEU A 351 23.87 -11.91 5.47
CA LEU A 351 24.45 -10.58 5.40
C LEU A 351 25.44 -10.43 4.22
N HIS A 352 26.35 -11.40 4.05
CA HIS A 352 27.41 -11.32 3.04
C HIS A 352 26.88 -11.28 1.60
N ALA A 353 25.86 -12.08 1.28
CA ALA A 353 25.25 -12.10 -0.06
C ALA A 353 24.48 -10.81 -0.40
N ARG A 354 24.19 -9.99 0.62
CA ARG A 354 23.26 -8.87 0.56
C ARG A 354 23.94 -7.51 0.73
N MET A 355 25.18 -7.52 1.20
CA MET A 355 26.05 -6.34 1.36
C MET A 355 25.43 -5.21 2.19
N ASN A 356 24.69 -5.55 3.26
CA ASN A 356 24.15 -4.59 4.23
C ASN A 356 24.94 -4.58 5.54
N PHE A 357 26.22 -4.17 5.44
CA PHE A 357 27.16 -4.19 6.55
C PHE A 357 26.94 -3.05 7.56
N GLY A 358 26.07 -2.08 7.26
CA GLY A 358 25.61 -1.08 8.21
C GLY A 358 25.04 -1.72 9.48
N GLN A 359 24.36 -2.88 9.35
CA GLN A 359 23.80 -3.62 10.48
C GLN A 359 24.87 -4.13 11.47
N ILE A 360 26.04 -4.55 10.96
CA ILE A 360 27.16 -4.99 11.80
C ILE A 360 27.74 -3.79 12.57
N ARG A 361 27.86 -2.65 11.88
CA ARG A 361 28.32 -1.40 12.51
C ARG A 361 27.32 -0.88 13.54
N GLU A 362 26.03 -1.00 13.27
CA GLU A 362 24.97 -0.71 14.25
C GLU A 362 25.12 -1.60 15.48
N ALA A 363 25.34 -2.91 15.31
CA ALA A 363 25.54 -3.85 16.42
C ALA A 363 26.71 -3.42 17.33
N LEU A 364 27.86 -3.07 16.73
CA LEU A 364 29.04 -2.60 17.45
C LEU A 364 28.80 -1.27 18.16
N MET A 365 28.21 -0.31 17.46
CA MET A 365 27.86 0.99 18.03
C MET A 365 26.82 0.86 19.14
N GLY A 366 25.90 -0.09 19.05
CA GLY A 366 24.93 -0.42 20.09
C GLY A 366 25.59 -0.95 21.36
N ARG A 367 26.69 -1.71 21.27
CA ARG A 367 27.50 -2.08 22.45
C ARG A 367 28.14 -0.88 23.09
N ILE A 368 28.73 0.01 22.27
CA ILE A 368 29.36 1.24 22.75
C ILE A 368 28.32 2.12 23.47
N ALA A 369 27.17 2.38 22.85
CA ALA A 369 26.07 3.15 23.44
C ALA A 369 25.62 2.57 24.79
N ARG A 370 25.54 1.24 24.90
CA ARG A 370 25.18 0.58 26.15
C ARG A 370 26.26 0.70 27.22
N ALA A 371 27.54 0.61 26.86
CA ALA A 371 28.66 0.80 27.78
C ALA A 371 28.77 2.25 28.25
N GLU A 372 28.51 3.22 27.36
CA GLU A 372 28.50 4.65 27.66
C GLU A 372 27.23 5.09 28.43
N GLY A 373 26.17 4.28 28.42
CA GLY A 373 24.91 4.58 29.10
C GLY A 373 24.05 5.64 28.39
N GLN A 374 24.32 5.94 27.12
CA GLN A 374 23.63 6.96 26.33
C GLN A 374 23.50 6.53 24.86
N PRO A 375 22.47 7.00 24.12
CA PRO A 375 22.35 6.71 22.70
C PRO A 375 23.55 7.26 21.90
N ALA A 376 24.03 6.48 20.95
CA ALA A 376 25.01 6.94 19.98
C ALA A 376 24.33 7.64 18.81
N ILE A 377 24.88 8.77 18.37
CA ILE A 377 24.38 9.52 17.20
C ILE A 377 25.30 9.26 16.00
N VAL A 378 24.73 8.73 14.93
CA VAL A 378 25.40 8.42 13.65
C VAL A 378 24.51 8.93 12.52
N PRO A 379 24.67 10.20 12.10
CA PRO A 379 23.90 10.76 10.99
C PRO A 379 24.24 10.05 9.66
N PRO A 380 23.30 10.01 8.69
CA PRO A 380 23.56 9.45 7.35
C PRO A 380 24.78 10.11 6.71
N PHE A 381 25.67 9.33 6.09
CA PHE A 381 26.90 9.81 5.43
C PHE A 381 27.95 10.41 6.38
N HIS A 382 27.76 10.27 7.69
CA HIS A 382 28.66 10.76 8.74
C HIS A 382 29.07 9.64 9.70
N ALA A 383 29.20 8.40 9.20
CA ALA A 383 29.69 7.28 10.01
C ALA A 383 31.13 7.52 10.49
N PRO A 384 31.46 7.12 11.73
CA PRO A 384 32.85 7.09 12.18
C PRO A 384 33.69 6.14 11.33
N THR A 385 34.97 6.46 11.20
CA THR A 385 35.91 5.57 10.49
C THR A 385 36.07 4.24 11.22
N ALA A 386 36.67 3.25 10.56
CA ALA A 386 36.95 1.96 11.20
C ALA A 386 37.88 2.11 12.42
N GLU A 387 38.89 2.98 12.30
CA GLU A 387 39.85 3.28 13.36
C GLU A 387 39.17 3.94 14.56
N GLU A 388 38.28 4.91 14.32
CA GLU A 388 37.50 5.57 15.37
C GLU A 388 36.57 4.57 16.09
N LEU A 389 35.91 3.70 15.33
CA LEU A 389 35.03 2.67 15.89
C LEU A 389 35.82 1.68 16.77
N HIS A 390 36.96 1.19 16.30
CA HIS A 390 37.84 0.29 17.06
C HIS A 390 38.38 0.98 18.33
N ALA A 391 38.83 2.23 18.23
CA ALA A 391 39.31 2.99 19.38
C ALA A 391 38.22 3.15 20.45
N ARG A 392 36.97 3.43 20.03
CA ARG A 392 35.82 3.51 20.95
C ARG A 392 35.45 2.18 21.59
N LEU A 393 35.56 1.07 20.86
CA LEU A 393 35.37 -0.27 21.44
C LEU A 393 36.38 -0.51 22.57
N VAL A 394 37.67 -0.27 22.32
CA VAL A 394 38.73 -0.44 23.31
C VAL A 394 38.55 0.49 24.52
N ALA A 395 38.21 1.77 24.28
CA ALA A 395 37.94 2.74 25.36
C ALA A 395 36.80 2.29 26.29
N ASN A 396 35.85 1.50 25.79
CA ASN A 396 34.73 0.95 26.55
C ASN A 396 34.98 -0.48 27.09
N GLY A 397 36.22 -0.98 27.03
CA GLY A 397 36.57 -2.32 27.51
C GLY A 397 36.01 -3.46 26.66
N LEU A 398 35.62 -3.17 25.41
CA LEU A 398 35.13 -4.15 24.45
C LEU A 398 36.27 -4.66 23.54
N PRO A 399 36.15 -5.86 22.94
CA PRO A 399 37.13 -6.35 21.97
C PRO A 399 37.30 -5.36 20.81
N GLU A 400 38.55 -5.06 20.44
CA GLU A 400 38.88 -4.09 19.37
C GLU A 400 38.19 -4.42 18.04
N SER A 401 38.15 -5.70 17.68
CA SER A 401 37.48 -6.17 16.47
C SER A 401 35.95 -6.19 16.56
N GLY A 402 35.39 -6.05 17.78
CA GLY A 402 33.97 -6.23 18.05
C GLY A 402 33.46 -7.68 17.94
N ILE A 403 34.38 -8.63 17.71
CA ILE A 403 34.09 -10.06 17.57
C ILE A 403 34.43 -10.75 18.89
N GLU A 404 33.54 -11.64 19.35
CA GLU A 404 33.77 -12.46 20.53
C GLU A 404 33.28 -13.89 20.35
N ARG A 405 33.72 -14.79 21.23
CA ARG A 405 33.33 -16.21 21.20
C ARG A 405 32.15 -16.44 22.12
N LEU A 406 31.08 -17.02 21.57
CA LEU A 406 29.88 -17.38 22.32
C LEU A 406 29.95 -18.80 22.87
N ARG A 407 29.13 -19.07 23.87
CA ARG A 407 28.92 -20.39 24.48
C ARG A 407 27.54 -20.92 24.11
N VAL A 408 27.43 -22.18 23.69
CA VAL A 408 26.12 -22.77 23.34
C VAL A 408 25.38 -23.10 24.63
N GLY A 409 24.27 -22.41 24.90
CA GLY A 409 23.58 -22.48 26.19
C GLY A 409 24.41 -21.93 27.35
N LYS A 410 23.79 -21.83 28.53
CA LYS A 410 24.41 -21.17 29.70
C LYS A 410 25.74 -21.78 30.14
N ASN A 411 25.84 -23.12 30.12
CA ASN A 411 26.99 -23.88 30.60
C ASN A 411 27.56 -24.85 29.56
N GLY A 412 27.22 -24.69 28.28
CA GLY A 412 27.67 -25.61 27.25
C GLY A 412 29.06 -25.29 26.69
N PRO A 413 29.46 -25.96 25.60
CA PRO A 413 30.75 -25.72 24.97
C PRO A 413 30.80 -24.36 24.26
N GLU A 414 32.01 -23.86 24.05
CA GLU A 414 32.21 -22.68 23.21
C GLU A 414 31.93 -22.99 21.74
N MET A 415 31.38 -22.01 21.03
CA MET A 415 31.21 -22.10 19.58
C MET A 415 32.59 -22.16 18.91
N PRO A 416 32.73 -22.93 17.82
CA PRO A 416 34.03 -23.17 17.18
C PRO A 416 34.64 -21.91 16.56
N TYR A 417 33.82 -20.94 16.14
CA TYR A 417 34.26 -19.67 15.57
C TYR A 417 33.64 -18.50 16.35
N PRO A 418 34.41 -17.44 16.60
CA PRO A 418 33.87 -16.22 17.18
C PRO A 418 33.08 -15.44 16.11
N SER A 419 32.16 -14.57 16.53
CA SER A 419 31.41 -13.71 15.61
C SER A 419 31.08 -12.37 16.27
N THR A 420 30.55 -11.44 15.48
CA THR A 420 29.99 -10.20 15.99
C THR A 420 28.72 -10.50 16.79
N VAL A 421 28.61 -9.89 17.97
CA VAL A 421 27.38 -9.80 18.74
C VAL A 421 27.19 -8.37 19.21
N GLY A 422 25.98 -7.83 19.10
CA GLY A 422 25.67 -6.47 19.54
C GLY A 422 24.20 -6.10 19.39
N TRP A 423 23.83 -4.92 19.88
CA TRP A 423 22.44 -4.47 19.85
C TRP A 423 22.08 -3.84 18.51
N VAL A 424 21.05 -4.38 17.87
CA VAL A 424 20.49 -3.90 16.59
C VAL A 424 19.02 -3.53 16.83
N TYR A 425 18.53 -2.49 16.16
CA TYR A 425 17.13 -2.09 16.27
C TYR A 425 16.23 -2.89 15.32
N TRP A 426 15.46 -3.82 15.89
CA TRP A 426 14.56 -4.70 15.15
C TRP A 426 13.09 -4.36 15.40
N TYR A 427 12.25 -4.60 14.42
CA TYR A 427 10.80 -4.44 14.53
C TYR A 427 10.06 -5.60 13.87
N ARG A 428 8.86 -5.87 14.40
CA ARG A 428 7.93 -6.85 13.85
C ARG A 428 7.05 -6.18 12.80
N LEU A 429 6.88 -6.83 11.66
CA LEU A 429 6.04 -6.33 10.58
C LEU A 429 4.59 -6.79 10.76
N ASN A 430 3.64 -6.06 10.17
CA ASN A 430 2.21 -6.43 10.07
C ASN A 430 1.93 -7.70 9.22
N HIS A 431 2.95 -8.52 8.99
CA HIS A 431 2.96 -9.75 8.20
C HIS A 431 2.87 -10.97 9.12
N LEU A 432 1.83 -11.04 9.94
CA LEU A 432 1.69 -12.06 10.97
C LEU A 432 1.39 -13.45 10.39
N ALA A 433 1.89 -14.51 11.05
CA ALA A 433 1.66 -15.89 10.64
C ALA A 433 0.16 -16.24 10.67
N LYS A 434 -0.50 -15.89 11.78
CA LYS A 434 -1.91 -16.19 12.05
C LYS A 434 -2.86 -15.64 10.97
N ASP A 435 -2.51 -14.50 10.37
CA ASP A 435 -3.38 -13.83 9.39
C ASP A 435 -3.31 -14.52 8.01
N LYS A 436 -2.27 -15.33 7.79
CA LYS A 436 -1.98 -16.02 6.52
C LYS A 436 -2.39 -17.49 6.54
N LEU A 437 -2.49 -18.12 7.70
CA LEU A 437 -2.91 -19.51 7.82
C LEU A 437 -4.42 -19.61 7.61
N ARG A 438 -4.82 -20.19 6.48
CA ARG A 438 -6.22 -20.47 6.16
C ARG A 438 -6.35 -21.86 5.57
N ALA A 439 -7.27 -22.65 6.12
CA ALA A 439 -7.66 -23.94 5.59
C ALA A 439 -9.18 -23.96 5.41
N ILE A 440 -9.64 -24.45 4.26
CA ILE A 440 -11.07 -24.54 3.93
C ILE A 440 -11.38 -26.00 3.66
N GLY A 441 -12.27 -26.55 4.47
CA GLY A 441 -12.86 -27.87 4.26
C GLY A 441 -14.12 -27.79 3.40
N GLU A 442 -14.91 -28.86 3.38
CA GLU A 442 -16.24 -28.81 2.77
C GLU A 442 -17.06 -27.67 3.43
N PRO A 443 -17.77 -26.84 2.65
CA PRO A 443 -18.70 -25.91 3.25
C PRO A 443 -19.71 -26.74 4.05
N GLU A 444 -19.72 -26.57 5.38
CA GLU A 444 -20.83 -27.08 6.18
C GLU A 444 -22.12 -26.64 5.49
N ALA A 445 -23.10 -27.53 5.40
CA ALA A 445 -24.46 -27.21 5.01
C ALA A 445 -25.10 -26.31 6.08
N ALA A 446 -24.50 -25.17 6.36
CA ALA A 446 -25.03 -24.13 7.20
C ALA A 446 -26.09 -23.42 6.37
N GLY A 447 -27.34 -23.52 6.81
CA GLY A 447 -28.44 -22.66 6.39
C GLY A 447 -28.24 -21.19 6.78
N GLN A 448 -27.03 -20.66 6.62
CA GLN A 448 -26.72 -19.26 6.77
C GLN A 448 -26.93 -18.61 5.39
N SER A 449 -27.99 -17.80 5.33
CA SER A 449 -28.20 -16.82 4.28
C SER A 449 -26.89 -16.09 3.96
N ALA A 450 -26.66 -15.83 2.67
CA ALA A 450 -25.54 -14.98 2.23
C ALA A 450 -25.49 -13.72 3.10
N PRO A 451 -24.30 -13.30 3.58
CA PRO A 451 -24.18 -12.13 4.43
C PRO A 451 -24.80 -10.92 3.71
N THR A 452 -25.68 -10.21 4.42
CA THR A 452 -26.24 -8.94 3.97
C THR A 452 -25.19 -7.84 4.09
N GLU A 453 -25.30 -6.79 3.26
CA GLU A 453 -24.35 -5.66 3.14
C GLU A 453 -24.04 -4.92 4.45
N THR A 454 -24.72 -5.22 5.56
CA THR A 454 -24.55 -4.59 6.86
C THR A 454 -23.54 -5.28 7.78
N ASP A 455 -23.10 -6.51 7.49
CA ASP A 455 -22.18 -7.28 8.35
C ASP A 455 -20.70 -7.08 8.01
N VAL A 456 -20.33 -5.87 7.57
CA VAL A 456 -18.97 -5.56 7.12
C VAL A 456 -18.04 -5.31 8.31
N ALA A 457 -17.42 -6.38 8.81
CA ALA A 457 -16.16 -6.29 9.54
C ALA A 457 -15.04 -5.79 8.60
N PRO A 458 -13.95 -5.18 9.11
CA PRO A 458 -12.97 -4.44 8.30
C PRO A 458 -12.05 -5.29 7.41
N HIS A 459 -12.28 -6.61 7.33
CA HIS A 459 -11.60 -7.47 6.36
C HIS A 459 -12.47 -7.64 5.11
N PRO A 460 -11.90 -7.58 3.89
CA PRO A 460 -12.68 -7.76 2.67
C PRO A 460 -13.37 -9.12 2.70
N VAL A 461 -14.71 -9.09 2.77
CA VAL A 461 -15.56 -10.27 2.59
C VAL A 461 -15.44 -10.64 1.12
N PHE A 462 -14.55 -11.58 0.85
CA PHE A 462 -14.42 -12.23 -0.44
C PHE A 462 -15.74 -12.94 -0.77
N PRO A 463 -16.31 -12.78 -1.98
CA PRO A 463 -17.48 -13.54 -2.37
C PRO A 463 -17.23 -15.05 -2.22
N PRO A 464 -18.25 -15.91 -2.05
CA PRO A 464 -18.05 -17.28 -1.56
C PRO A 464 -17.23 -18.23 -2.47
N TRP A 465 -16.83 -17.79 -3.66
CA TRP A 465 -15.91 -18.50 -4.57
C TRP A 465 -14.44 -18.05 -4.44
N ASP A 466 -14.17 -16.98 -3.69
CA ASP A 466 -12.84 -16.41 -3.42
C ASP A 466 -12.26 -16.89 -2.07
N THR A 467 -12.83 -17.95 -1.50
CA THR A 467 -12.35 -18.50 -0.23
C THR A 467 -11.20 -19.49 -0.46
N GLY A 468 -11.29 -20.38 -1.46
CA GLY A 468 -10.30 -21.42 -1.75
C GLY A 468 -9.00 -20.91 -2.41
N GLN A 469 -7.96 -21.74 -2.40
CA GLN A 469 -6.72 -21.46 -3.14
C GLN A 469 -6.95 -21.62 -4.65
N MET A 470 -6.46 -20.66 -5.43
CA MET A 470 -6.59 -20.70 -6.89
C MET A 470 -5.57 -21.69 -7.46
N LEU A 471 -6.05 -22.72 -8.14
CA LEU A 471 -5.24 -23.56 -9.01
C LEU A 471 -5.23 -22.94 -10.41
N ASP A 472 -4.10 -22.38 -10.81
CA ASP A 472 -4.02 -21.57 -12.03
C ASP A 472 -3.61 -22.39 -13.26
N SER A 473 -3.43 -21.70 -14.39
CA SER A 473 -3.03 -22.35 -15.63
C SER A 473 -1.65 -23.02 -15.58
N LEU A 474 -0.70 -22.50 -14.79
CA LEU A 474 0.63 -23.08 -14.62
C LEU A 474 0.56 -24.35 -13.77
N ASP A 475 -0.24 -24.33 -12.72
CA ASP A 475 -0.46 -25.50 -11.86
C ASP A 475 -1.10 -26.65 -12.66
N LEU A 476 -2.17 -26.34 -13.41
CA LEU A 476 -2.86 -27.32 -14.25
C LEU A 476 -1.96 -27.86 -15.36
N ASN A 477 -1.10 -27.02 -15.94
CA ASN A 477 -0.12 -27.46 -16.93
C ASN A 477 0.91 -28.41 -16.33
N THR A 478 1.38 -28.13 -15.11
CA THR A 478 2.29 -29.00 -14.37
C THR A 478 1.65 -30.37 -14.11
N LEU A 479 0.42 -30.39 -13.60
CA LEU A 479 -0.33 -31.63 -13.39
C LEU A 479 -0.52 -32.41 -14.69
N ARG A 480 -0.83 -31.73 -15.79
CA ARG A 480 -0.97 -32.35 -17.11
C ARG A 480 0.35 -32.97 -17.60
N GLN A 481 1.48 -32.27 -17.46
CA GLN A 481 2.80 -32.80 -17.84
C GLN A 481 3.19 -34.00 -16.99
N ALA A 482 2.83 -33.99 -15.70
CA ALA A 482 3.03 -35.14 -14.80
C ALA A 482 2.08 -36.32 -15.11
N GLY A 483 1.16 -36.19 -16.08
CA GLY A 483 0.17 -37.22 -16.39
C GLY A 483 -0.92 -37.37 -15.31
N ALA A 484 -1.07 -36.40 -14.41
CA ALA A 484 -2.01 -36.41 -13.30
C ALA A 484 -3.45 -36.06 -13.76
N VAL A 485 -3.97 -36.82 -14.73
CA VAL A 485 -5.27 -36.58 -15.39
C VAL A 485 -6.42 -36.66 -14.38
N HIS A 486 -6.39 -37.62 -13.46
CA HIS A 486 -7.44 -37.76 -12.44
C HIS A 486 -7.46 -36.58 -11.47
N ILE A 487 -6.30 -36.12 -11.00
CA ILE A 487 -6.17 -34.94 -10.11
C ILE A 487 -6.65 -33.68 -10.82
N THR A 488 -6.25 -33.50 -12.08
CA THR A 488 -6.65 -32.36 -12.90
C THR A 488 -8.17 -32.34 -13.10
N ARG A 489 -8.77 -33.50 -13.41
CA ARG A 489 -10.22 -33.64 -13.55
C ARG A 489 -10.92 -33.29 -12.24
N GLU A 490 -10.49 -33.87 -11.12
CA GLU A 490 -11.06 -33.63 -9.80
C GLU A 490 -11.02 -32.14 -9.41
N ALA A 491 -9.87 -31.48 -9.61
CA ALA A 491 -9.69 -30.07 -9.31
C ALA A 491 -10.60 -29.15 -10.15
N LEU A 492 -10.79 -29.47 -11.43
CA LEU A 492 -11.61 -28.69 -12.35
C LEU A 492 -13.11 -28.99 -12.28
N THR A 493 -13.50 -30.11 -11.66
CA THR A 493 -14.90 -30.54 -11.58
C THR A 493 -15.40 -30.63 -10.14
N THR A 494 -15.10 -31.71 -9.41
CA THR A 494 -15.68 -32.04 -8.09
C THR A 494 -15.22 -31.12 -6.98
N ARG A 495 -13.95 -30.68 -6.99
CA ARG A 495 -13.38 -29.80 -5.96
C ARG A 495 -13.41 -28.31 -6.32
N SER A 496 -14.04 -27.95 -7.44
CA SER A 496 -14.16 -26.55 -7.83
C SER A 496 -15.21 -25.84 -6.97
N ALA A 497 -14.84 -24.75 -6.29
CA ALA A 497 -15.77 -23.92 -5.52
C ALA A 497 -16.92 -23.29 -6.35
N ARG A 498 -16.83 -23.37 -7.69
CA ARG A 498 -17.89 -22.93 -8.61
C ARG A 498 -18.98 -23.98 -8.82
N TRP A 499 -18.79 -25.21 -8.34
CA TRP A 499 -19.82 -26.24 -8.35
C TRP A 499 -20.86 -25.95 -7.26
N ARG A 500 -21.89 -25.14 -7.58
CA ARG A 500 -22.94 -24.72 -6.64
C ARG A 500 -24.24 -25.54 -6.66
N LYS A 501 -24.30 -26.66 -7.39
CA LYS A 501 -25.48 -27.52 -7.39
C LYS A 501 -25.30 -28.73 -6.47
N THR A 502 -25.48 -28.45 -5.17
CA THR A 502 -26.03 -29.34 -4.11
C THR A 502 -25.18 -30.55 -3.63
N PRO A 503 -25.53 -31.12 -2.46
CA PRO A 503 -24.63 -31.44 -1.35
C PRO A 503 -23.71 -32.62 -1.63
N ALA A 504 -22.69 -32.75 -0.77
CA ALA A 504 -21.91 -33.97 -0.61
C ALA A 504 -22.80 -35.22 -0.78
N THR A 505 -22.27 -36.22 -1.49
CA THR A 505 -22.86 -37.56 -1.67
C THR A 505 -24.11 -37.65 -2.54
N GLN A 506 -23.92 -37.78 -3.86
CA GLN A 506 -24.75 -38.72 -4.63
C GLN A 506 -23.87 -39.86 -5.16
N SER A 507 -23.95 -40.93 -4.36
CA SER A 507 -23.84 -42.35 -4.67
C SER A 507 -22.60 -42.90 -5.37
N GLU A 508 -22.17 -44.03 -4.83
CA GLU A 508 -21.39 -45.09 -5.48
C GLU A 508 -22.09 -45.68 -6.74
N SER A 509 -22.99 -44.95 -7.40
CA SER A 509 -23.72 -45.40 -8.58
C SER A 509 -23.75 -44.34 -9.67
N GLY A 510 -22.72 -44.33 -10.52
CA GLY A 510 -22.87 -43.92 -11.92
C GLY A 510 -22.31 -42.56 -12.33
N ALA A 511 -20.98 -42.46 -12.36
CA ALA A 511 -20.06 -41.93 -13.39
C ALA A 511 -20.48 -40.94 -14.53
N ALA A 512 -21.73 -40.52 -14.71
CA ALA A 512 -22.18 -39.81 -15.92
C ALA A 512 -22.23 -38.26 -15.79
N ALA A 513 -22.15 -37.68 -14.58
CA ALA A 513 -22.48 -36.26 -14.36
C ALA A 513 -21.32 -35.23 -14.44
N MET A 514 -20.08 -35.62 -14.75
CA MET A 514 -18.98 -34.64 -14.89
C MET A 514 -18.17 -34.86 -16.17
N GLN A 515 -18.82 -34.66 -17.31
CA GLN A 515 -18.16 -34.55 -18.62
C GLN A 515 -17.59 -33.15 -18.88
N PHE A 516 -18.19 -32.11 -18.29
CA PHE A 516 -17.79 -30.72 -18.46
C PHE A 516 -17.50 -30.05 -17.11
N THR A 517 -16.64 -29.03 -17.14
CA THR A 517 -16.34 -28.21 -15.97
C THR A 517 -17.49 -27.21 -15.70
N PRO A 518 -17.69 -26.75 -14.45
CA PRO A 518 -18.61 -25.64 -14.14
C PRO A 518 -18.44 -24.43 -15.06
N TYR A 519 -17.18 -24.09 -15.35
CA TYR A 519 -16.83 -22.93 -16.18
C TYR A 519 -17.33 -23.09 -17.61
N PHE A 520 -17.24 -24.31 -18.15
CA PHE A 520 -17.75 -24.61 -19.49
C PHE A 520 -19.28 -24.47 -19.56
N LEU A 521 -20.00 -24.93 -18.53
CA LEU A 521 -21.46 -24.79 -18.45
C LEU A 521 -21.89 -23.33 -18.28
N GLU A 522 -21.23 -22.56 -17.40
CA GLU A 522 -21.50 -21.14 -17.21
C GLU A 522 -21.24 -20.34 -18.49
N MET A 523 -20.18 -20.67 -19.23
CA MET A 523 -19.90 -20.08 -20.54
C MET A 523 -21.00 -20.38 -21.54
N ALA A 524 -21.51 -21.63 -21.58
CA ALA A 524 -22.62 -22.02 -22.44
C ALA A 524 -23.88 -21.18 -22.16
N GLU A 525 -24.25 -21.02 -20.89
CA GLU A 525 -25.40 -20.24 -20.45
C GLU A 525 -25.27 -18.76 -20.83
N ARG A 526 -24.08 -18.16 -20.63
CA ARG A 526 -23.81 -16.76 -21.00
C ARG A 526 -23.90 -16.53 -22.51
N LEU A 527 -23.39 -17.47 -23.31
CA LEU A 527 -23.50 -17.42 -24.76
C LEU A 527 -24.96 -17.56 -25.21
N ALA A 528 -25.72 -18.47 -24.61
CA ALA A 528 -27.14 -18.66 -24.92
C ALA A 528 -27.96 -17.39 -24.62
N ALA A 529 -27.68 -16.72 -23.49
CA ALA A 529 -28.30 -15.44 -23.14
C ALA A 529 -27.96 -14.31 -24.13
N ALA A 530 -26.82 -14.40 -24.82
CA ALA A 530 -26.43 -13.49 -25.88
C ALA A 530 -26.96 -13.89 -27.28
N GLY A 531 -27.81 -14.94 -27.37
CA GLY A 531 -28.30 -15.46 -28.65
C GLY A 531 -27.25 -16.26 -29.42
N ILE A 532 -26.30 -16.89 -28.72
CA ILE A 532 -25.28 -17.75 -29.31
C ILE A 532 -25.43 -19.16 -28.69
N ALA A 533 -25.99 -20.09 -29.45
CA ALA A 533 -26.03 -21.49 -29.08
C ALA A 533 -24.64 -22.13 -29.24
N MET A 534 -24.14 -22.75 -28.17
CA MET A 534 -22.93 -23.58 -28.19
C MET A 534 -23.34 -25.06 -28.14
N LEU A 535 -22.98 -25.82 -29.17
CA LEU A 535 -23.33 -27.22 -29.34
C LEU A 535 -22.05 -28.07 -29.36
N LEU A 536 -22.05 -29.22 -28.69
CA LEU A 536 -20.99 -30.21 -28.85
C LEU A 536 -21.44 -31.22 -29.92
N GLU A 537 -20.84 -31.16 -31.11
CA GLU A 537 -21.07 -32.12 -32.20
C GLU A 537 -19.84 -33.03 -32.33
N LYS A 538 -19.97 -34.31 -31.94
CA LYS A 538 -18.85 -35.27 -31.83
C LYS A 538 -17.76 -34.77 -30.86
N GLU A 539 -16.59 -34.37 -31.37
CA GLU A 539 -15.45 -33.84 -30.61
C GLU A 539 -15.22 -32.34 -30.87
N HIS A 540 -16.16 -31.67 -31.53
CA HIS A 540 -16.03 -30.25 -31.89
C HIS A 540 -17.11 -29.39 -31.24
N LEU A 541 -16.71 -28.20 -30.81
CA LEU A 541 -17.63 -27.14 -30.39
C LEU A 541 -18.10 -26.36 -31.62
N VAL A 542 -19.41 -26.31 -31.81
CA VAL A 542 -20.06 -25.58 -32.89
C VAL A 542 -20.89 -24.44 -32.29
N PHE A 543 -20.70 -23.22 -32.80
CA PHE A 543 -21.44 -22.04 -32.37
C PHE A 543 -22.44 -21.62 -33.46
N ARG A 544 -23.68 -21.32 -33.08
CA ARG A 544 -24.72 -20.84 -33.98
C ARG A 544 -25.46 -19.68 -33.35
N PHE A 545 -25.88 -18.71 -34.15
CA PHE A 545 -26.82 -17.70 -33.66
C PHE A 545 -28.18 -18.35 -33.42
N SER A 546 -28.78 -18.05 -32.27
CA SER A 546 -30.09 -18.50 -31.83
C SER A 546 -30.87 -17.31 -31.28
N GLN A 547 -32.18 -17.48 -31.05
CA GLN A 547 -32.88 -16.51 -30.23
C GLN A 547 -32.27 -16.51 -28.81
N PRO A 548 -32.08 -15.33 -28.18
CA PRO A 548 -31.67 -15.25 -26.79
C PRO A 548 -32.65 -16.03 -25.92
N GLU A 549 -32.14 -16.93 -25.10
CA GLU A 549 -32.98 -17.60 -24.10
C GLU A 549 -33.45 -16.58 -23.06
N ALA A 550 -34.70 -16.70 -22.60
CA ALA A 550 -35.30 -15.77 -21.64
C ALA A 550 -34.64 -15.95 -20.25
N VAL A 551 -33.51 -15.29 -20.05
CA VAL A 551 -32.85 -15.19 -18.74
C VAL A 551 -33.30 -13.88 -18.09
N ASN A 552 -33.89 -13.95 -16.89
CA ASN A 552 -34.41 -12.78 -16.16
C ASN A 552 -33.36 -11.70 -15.86
N SER A 553 -32.06 -12.00 -15.95
CA SER A 553 -30.98 -11.02 -15.91
C SER A 553 -29.64 -11.61 -16.35
N VAL A 554 -28.83 -10.86 -17.10
CA VAL A 554 -27.42 -11.20 -17.37
C VAL A 554 -26.54 -10.35 -16.45
N ARG A 555 -25.66 -10.99 -15.68
CA ARG A 555 -24.67 -10.29 -14.85
C ARG A 555 -23.48 -9.88 -15.72
N LEU A 556 -23.34 -8.59 -15.97
CA LEU A 556 -22.23 -8.04 -16.75
C LEU A 556 -20.91 -8.23 -16.00
N THR A 557 -19.84 -8.50 -16.76
CA THR A 557 -18.46 -8.59 -16.25
C THR A 557 -17.89 -7.23 -15.86
N ARG A 558 -18.46 -6.13 -16.37
CA ARG A 558 -18.15 -4.75 -15.97
C ARG A 558 -19.43 -3.99 -15.66
N ARG A 559 -19.40 -3.17 -14.61
CA ARG A 559 -20.50 -2.24 -14.29
C ARG A 559 -20.59 -1.18 -15.39
N GLN A 560 -21.75 -1.07 -16.03
CA GLN A 560 -22.10 0.07 -16.89
C GLN A 560 -22.81 1.09 -16.01
N ARG A 561 -22.22 2.28 -15.80
CA ARG A 561 -22.92 3.39 -15.11
C ARG A 561 -23.93 4.00 -16.06
N HIS A 562 -25.17 4.16 -15.61
CA HIS A 562 -26.16 4.89 -16.38
C HIS A 562 -25.79 6.38 -16.41
N PRO A 563 -25.82 7.09 -17.56
CA PRO A 563 -25.36 8.48 -17.66
C PRO A 563 -26.09 9.44 -16.72
N TRP A 564 -27.35 9.15 -16.36
CA TRP A 564 -28.24 10.08 -15.66
C TRP A 564 -28.92 9.52 -14.40
N LEU A 565 -28.68 8.27 -14.01
CA LEU A 565 -29.29 7.66 -12.82
C LEU A 565 -28.19 7.27 -11.84
N ARG A 566 -28.04 8.06 -10.78
CA ARG A 566 -26.95 7.97 -9.80
C ARG A 566 -27.19 6.90 -8.71
N GLU A 567 -28.39 6.33 -8.60
CA GLU A 567 -28.79 5.58 -7.38
C GLU A 567 -28.87 4.04 -7.50
N SER A 568 -28.70 3.42 -8.67
CA SER A 568 -28.72 1.94 -8.72
C SER A 568 -27.36 1.36 -8.31
N ARG A 569 -27.23 0.95 -7.04
CA ARG A 569 -26.04 0.24 -6.51
C ARG A 569 -25.77 -1.12 -7.17
N GLU A 570 -26.72 -1.64 -7.96
CA GLU A 570 -26.57 -2.86 -8.77
C GLU A 570 -26.74 -2.57 -10.27
N ALA A 571 -25.72 -2.86 -11.09
CA ALA A 571 -25.88 -2.93 -12.54
C ALA A 571 -26.31 -4.36 -12.94
N LYS A 572 -27.62 -4.63 -12.89
CA LYS A 572 -28.24 -5.81 -13.51
C LYS A 572 -28.99 -5.35 -14.76
N VAL A 573 -28.68 -5.93 -15.91
CA VAL A 573 -29.56 -5.79 -17.08
C VAL A 573 -30.67 -6.83 -16.90
N THR A 574 -31.86 -6.36 -16.55
CA THR A 574 -33.04 -7.20 -16.26
C THR A 574 -33.80 -7.59 -17.53
N THR A 575 -33.46 -7.03 -18.69
CA THR A 575 -34.16 -7.32 -19.95
C THR A 575 -33.22 -7.04 -21.13
N VAL A 576 -32.88 -8.09 -21.88
CA VAL A 576 -32.26 -7.93 -23.21
C VAL A 576 -33.40 -7.69 -24.19
N GLY A 577 -33.46 -6.49 -24.78
CA GLY A 577 -34.50 -6.16 -25.75
C GLY A 577 -34.45 -7.10 -26.96
N ALA A 578 -35.60 -7.59 -27.41
CA ALA A 578 -35.67 -8.34 -28.66
C ALA A 578 -35.25 -7.43 -29.83
N PRO A 579 -34.49 -7.94 -30.81
CA PRO A 579 -34.20 -7.18 -32.02
C PRO A 579 -35.53 -6.84 -32.73
N PRO A 580 -35.71 -5.61 -33.23
CA PRO A 580 -36.94 -5.24 -33.91
C PRO A 580 -37.19 -6.16 -35.11
N PRO A 581 -38.45 -6.56 -35.39
CA PRO A 581 -38.78 -7.45 -36.50
C PRO A 581 -38.28 -6.85 -37.82
N GLY A 582 -37.47 -7.60 -38.57
CA GLY A 582 -36.94 -7.17 -39.88
C GLY A 582 -35.51 -6.62 -39.88
N SER A 583 -34.78 -6.71 -38.77
CA SER A 583 -33.38 -6.28 -38.69
C SER A 583 -32.46 -7.10 -39.61
N SER A 584 -31.90 -6.47 -40.65
CA SER A 584 -30.92 -7.10 -41.55
C SER A 584 -29.56 -7.30 -40.86
N SER A 585 -28.74 -8.23 -41.38
CA SER A 585 -27.45 -8.66 -40.81
C SER A 585 -26.40 -7.56 -40.60
N ALA A 586 -26.66 -6.33 -41.06
CA ALA A 586 -25.81 -5.17 -40.78
C ALA A 586 -26.12 -4.52 -39.42
N ALA A 587 -27.40 -4.43 -39.02
CA ALA A 587 -27.80 -3.87 -37.73
C ALA A 587 -27.37 -4.76 -36.55
N LEU A 588 -27.39 -6.09 -36.75
CA LEU A 588 -26.93 -7.07 -35.75
C LEU A 588 -25.42 -6.96 -35.46
N ARG A 589 -24.61 -6.53 -36.46
CA ARG A 589 -23.16 -6.31 -36.31
C ARG A 589 -22.82 -5.06 -35.52
N ALA A 590 -23.70 -4.06 -35.49
CA ALA A 590 -23.50 -2.84 -34.71
C ALA A 590 -23.83 -3.05 -33.22
N PHE A 591 -24.82 -3.87 -32.90
CA PHE A 591 -25.21 -4.16 -31.50
C PHE A 591 -24.19 -5.04 -30.76
N THR A 592 -23.44 -5.87 -31.48
CA THR A 592 -22.36 -6.72 -30.91
C THR A 592 -21.03 -5.96 -30.69
N ALA A 593 -20.91 -4.71 -31.12
CA ALA A 593 -19.70 -3.91 -30.91
C ALA A 593 -19.70 -3.13 -29.57
N LEU A 594 -20.77 -3.20 -28.78
CA LEU A 594 -21.00 -2.37 -27.58
C LEU A 594 -21.26 -3.17 -26.29
N VAL A 595 -21.14 -4.51 -26.31
CA VAL A 595 -21.17 -5.37 -25.11
C VAL A 595 -19.77 -5.73 -24.66
#